data_AF-A0A2D9XJ50-F1
#
_entry.id   AF-A0A2D9XJ50-F1
#
_cell.length_a   1.000
_cell.length_b   1.000
_cell.length_c   1.000
_cell.angle_alpha   90.00
_cell.angle_beta   90.00
_cell.angle_gamma   90.00
#
_symmetry.space_group_name_H-M   'P 1'
#
loop_
_entity.id
_entity.type
_entity.pdbx_description
1 polymer ?
#
loop_
_entity_poly.entity_id
_entity_poly.type
_entity_poly.pdbx_seq_one_letter_code
_entity_poly.pdbx_strand_id
1 'polypeptide(L)'
;MELQDQLETLKEQGIGVAAISYDSVEVLSDFAQRRGITFPLLADDDSSVITEFGILNTVAAEGMGENADDPEVQADVAKYVSAFGARAMIVGTPYPGTFMVDGDGKVTSRFFEEFYRERNTTTNVMLKLGMGLSPIAAVQGETAHLKFTAYPSNTSVTVGTRFSLALDVTPGPNMHVYAPGAEEKGYRVIGFNLDQPEIARIEPVSYPESEIYYFEPLDEHVPVYQEKFTILQEVVMNGDARAEEVMSTLDALTLTGTLDYQACDDAICFLPQSIPVSFTVDLEMPDRQRANR
;
A
#
# COMPACT_ATOMS: atom_id res chain seq x y z
N MET A 1 10.49 12.13 -3.83
CA MET A 1 9.81 12.07 -2.51
C MET A 1 8.38 11.76 -2.86
N GLU A 2 7.90 10.53 -2.63
CA GLU A 2 6.68 10.01 -3.28
C GLU A 2 5.49 10.97 -3.27
N LEU A 3 5.14 11.52 -2.10
CA LEU A 3 4.02 12.45 -1.97
C LEU A 3 4.21 13.78 -2.75
N GLN A 4 5.44 14.27 -2.83
CA GLN A 4 5.77 15.46 -3.64
C GLN A 4 5.66 15.14 -5.13
N ASP A 5 6.05 13.94 -5.53
CA ASP A 5 6.03 13.50 -6.93
C ASP A 5 4.59 13.34 -7.44
N GLN A 6 3.63 13.07 -6.55
CA GLN A 6 2.19 12.96 -6.85
C GLN A 6 1.38 14.25 -6.63
N LEU A 7 2.01 15.34 -6.18
CA LEU A 7 1.30 16.53 -5.70
C LEU A 7 0.39 17.16 -6.77
N GLU A 8 0.83 17.22 -8.04
CA GLU A 8 0.03 17.82 -9.11
C GLU A 8 -1.18 16.94 -9.46
N THR A 9 -1.01 15.62 -9.56
CA THR A 9 -2.11 14.67 -9.76
C THR A 9 -3.17 14.79 -8.67
N LEU A 10 -2.74 14.91 -7.40
CA LEU A 10 -3.64 15.07 -6.26
C LEU A 10 -4.42 16.40 -6.36
N LYS A 11 -3.74 17.50 -6.71
CA LYS A 11 -4.39 18.80 -6.91
C LYS A 11 -5.41 18.78 -8.06
N GLU A 12 -5.10 18.12 -9.17
CA GLU A 12 -6.02 17.97 -10.31
C GLU A 12 -7.29 17.22 -9.90
N GLN A 13 -7.19 16.32 -8.92
CA GLN A 13 -8.32 15.61 -8.33
C GLN A 13 -9.01 16.39 -7.19
N GLY A 14 -8.59 17.63 -6.92
CA GLY A 14 -9.15 18.48 -5.87
C GLY A 14 -8.67 18.14 -4.45
N ILE A 15 -7.57 17.38 -4.31
CA ILE A 15 -7.04 16.94 -3.03
C ILE A 15 -5.90 17.87 -2.59
N GLY A 16 -6.07 18.44 -1.39
CA GLY A 16 -5.01 19.15 -0.68
C GLY A 16 -4.13 18.19 0.11
N VAL A 17 -2.84 18.53 0.24
CA VAL A 17 -1.86 17.72 0.96
C VAL A 17 -1.21 18.55 2.05
N ALA A 18 -1.06 17.97 3.25
CA ALA A 18 -0.21 18.48 4.31
C ALA A 18 0.39 17.29 5.09
N ALA A 19 1.57 17.47 5.67
CA ALA A 19 2.15 16.51 6.61
C ALA A 19 2.37 17.19 7.96
N ILE A 20 2.28 16.44 9.05
CA ILE A 20 2.51 16.92 10.42
C ILE A 20 3.54 16.02 11.10
N SER A 21 4.49 16.61 11.84
CA SER A 21 5.41 15.87 12.69
C SER A 21 5.74 16.65 13.96
N TYR A 22 6.37 15.95 14.90
CA TYR A 22 6.87 16.53 16.16
C TYR A 22 8.17 17.33 15.99
N ASP A 23 8.65 17.48 14.75
CA ASP A 23 9.86 18.24 14.46
C ASP A 23 9.59 19.75 14.50
N SER A 24 10.60 20.52 14.88
CA SER A 24 10.50 21.99 14.88
C SER A 24 10.41 22.55 13.46
N VAL A 25 9.94 23.79 13.36
CA VAL A 25 9.83 24.53 12.09
C VAL A 25 11.18 24.59 11.36
N GLU A 26 12.30 24.75 12.08
CA GLU A 26 13.65 24.79 11.49
C GLU A 26 14.03 23.45 10.85
N VAL A 27 13.75 22.34 11.54
CA VAL A 27 14.04 20.99 11.02
C VAL A 27 13.20 20.70 9.78
N LEU A 28 11.90 21.02 9.82
CA LEU A 28 11.01 20.84 8.69
C LEU A 28 11.40 21.73 7.50
N SER A 29 11.81 22.96 7.75
CA SER A 29 12.25 23.90 6.71
C SER A 29 13.54 23.42 6.02
N ASP A 30 14.54 22.95 6.78
CA ASP A 30 15.75 22.35 6.21
C ASP A 30 15.41 21.12 5.36
N PHE A 31 14.60 20.21 5.91
CA PHE A 31 14.18 19.01 5.19
C PHE A 31 13.43 19.34 3.89
N ALA A 32 12.48 20.27 3.95
CA ALA A 32 11.72 20.71 2.78
C ALA A 32 12.63 21.28 1.69
N GLN A 33 13.59 22.14 2.06
CA GLN A 33 14.54 22.72 1.10
C GLN A 33 15.44 21.65 0.47
N ARG A 34 15.99 20.74 1.29
CA ARG A 34 16.86 19.66 0.78
C ARG A 34 16.14 18.71 -0.16
N ARG A 35 14.85 18.46 0.09
CA ARG A 35 14.03 17.50 -0.66
C ARG A 35 13.13 18.13 -1.71
N GLY A 36 13.14 19.45 -1.86
CA GLY A 36 12.28 20.18 -2.81
C GLY A 36 10.79 20.05 -2.51
N ILE A 37 10.41 19.97 -1.22
CA ILE A 37 9.02 19.82 -0.80
C ILE A 37 8.32 21.19 -0.88
N THR A 38 7.15 21.19 -1.49
CA THR A 38 6.35 22.40 -1.80
C THR A 38 4.97 22.40 -1.14
N PHE A 39 4.51 21.25 -0.63
CA PHE A 39 3.30 21.18 0.19
C PHE A 39 3.60 21.53 1.66
N PRO A 40 2.60 21.97 2.44
CA PRO A 40 2.77 22.32 3.85
C PRO A 40 3.32 21.17 4.72
N LEU A 41 4.37 21.47 5.49
CA LEU A 41 4.82 20.66 6.62
C LEU A 41 4.48 21.43 7.91
N LEU A 42 3.67 20.81 8.77
CA LEU A 42 3.17 21.36 10.01
C LEU A 42 4.03 20.87 11.18
N ALA A 43 4.59 21.80 11.94
CA ALA A 43 5.30 21.52 13.17
C ALA A 43 4.31 21.40 14.33
N ASP A 44 4.40 20.29 15.06
CA ASP A 44 3.68 20.02 16.32
C ASP A 44 4.72 19.61 17.38
N ASP A 45 5.63 20.53 17.69
CA ASP A 45 6.87 20.28 18.43
C ASP A 45 6.67 19.81 19.88
N ASP A 46 5.51 20.10 20.46
CA ASP A 46 5.06 19.57 21.74
C ASP A 46 4.16 18.32 21.62
N SER A 47 3.87 17.90 20.38
CA SER A 47 3.00 16.77 20.02
C SER A 47 1.57 16.91 20.56
N SER A 48 1.09 18.13 20.79
CA SER A 48 -0.24 18.38 21.34
C SER A 48 -1.35 17.95 20.38
N VAL A 49 -1.24 18.29 19.09
CA VAL A 49 -2.20 17.88 18.06
C VAL A 49 -2.12 16.38 17.82
N ILE A 50 -0.91 15.82 17.70
CA ILE A 50 -0.64 14.38 17.59
C ILE A 50 -1.31 13.60 18.73
N THR A 51 -1.24 14.14 19.96
CA THR A 51 -1.87 13.55 21.15
C THR A 51 -3.40 13.66 21.09
N GLU A 52 -3.95 14.82 20.70
CA GLU A 52 -5.40 15.03 20.59
C GLU A 52 -6.04 14.10 19.54
N PHE A 53 -5.32 13.83 18.45
CA PHE A 53 -5.74 12.87 17.43
C PHE A 53 -5.64 11.41 17.87
N GLY A 54 -5.06 11.14 19.04
CA GLY A 54 -4.89 9.80 19.60
C GLY A 54 -3.87 8.95 18.86
N ILE A 55 -2.91 9.58 18.18
CA ILE A 55 -1.90 8.91 17.36
C ILE A 55 -0.49 9.03 17.94
N LEU A 56 -0.31 9.61 19.13
CA LEU A 56 0.98 9.64 19.80
C LEU A 56 1.49 8.21 20.06
N ASN A 57 2.72 7.92 19.63
CA ASN A 57 3.37 6.66 19.95
C ASN A 57 3.98 6.71 21.35
N THR A 58 3.25 6.16 22.32
CA THR A 58 3.66 6.15 23.74
C THR A 58 4.84 5.22 24.02
N VAL A 59 5.10 4.25 23.15
CA VAL A 59 6.17 3.26 23.31
C VAL A 59 7.55 3.93 23.34
N ALA A 60 7.71 5.06 22.64
CA ALA A 60 8.97 5.81 22.65
C ALA A 60 9.30 6.39 24.04
N ALA A 61 8.28 6.82 24.80
CA ALA A 61 8.47 7.30 26.16
C ALA A 61 8.65 6.14 27.15
N GLU A 62 7.86 5.07 26.98
CA GLU A 62 7.95 3.86 27.81
C GLU A 62 9.31 3.18 27.72
N GLY A 63 9.89 3.10 26.52
CA GLY A 63 11.23 2.56 26.28
C GLY A 63 12.38 3.34 26.94
N MET A 64 12.09 4.48 27.56
CA MET A 64 13.04 5.24 28.38
C MET A 64 12.59 5.38 29.85
N GLY A 65 11.46 4.77 30.20
CA GLY A 65 10.89 4.81 31.54
C GLY A 65 11.51 3.79 32.49
N GLU A 66 10.86 3.58 33.63
CA GLU A 66 11.34 2.66 34.68
C GLU A 66 11.46 1.21 34.21
N ASN A 67 10.68 0.82 33.18
CA ASN A 67 10.64 -0.52 32.61
C ASN A 67 11.51 -0.68 31.35
N ALA A 68 12.46 0.23 31.08
CA ALA A 68 13.27 0.17 29.85
C ALA A 68 14.11 -1.11 29.69
N ASP A 69 14.42 -1.79 30.80
CA ASP A 69 15.13 -3.08 30.82
C ASP A 69 14.21 -4.30 30.68
N ASP A 70 12.88 -4.10 30.65
CA ASP A 70 11.91 -5.17 30.43
C ASP A 70 12.02 -5.71 28.99
N PRO A 71 12.22 -7.02 28.78
CA PRO A 71 12.29 -7.62 27.44
C PRO A 71 11.06 -7.36 26.56
N GLU A 72 9.86 -7.25 27.14
CA GLU A 72 8.64 -6.95 26.39
C GLU A 72 8.65 -5.50 25.89
N VAL A 73 9.05 -4.56 26.75
CA VAL A 73 9.22 -3.14 26.37
C VAL A 73 10.31 -3.00 25.30
N GLN A 74 11.41 -3.74 25.39
CA GLN A 74 12.45 -3.71 24.37
C GLN A 74 11.97 -4.26 23.02
N ALA A 75 11.15 -5.33 23.03
CA ALA A 75 10.55 -5.87 21.83
C ALA A 75 9.58 -4.86 21.18
N ASP A 76 8.75 -4.20 22.00
CA ASP A 76 7.83 -3.16 21.56
C ASP A 76 8.56 -1.94 21.02
N VAL A 77 9.65 -1.50 21.65
CA VAL A 77 10.50 -0.41 21.13
C VAL A 77 11.09 -0.80 19.77
N ALA A 78 11.57 -2.03 19.61
CA ALA A 78 12.10 -2.51 18.34
C ALA A 78 11.01 -2.56 17.24
N LYS A 79 9.76 -2.87 17.61
CA LYS A 79 8.62 -2.98 16.69
C LYS A 79 7.96 -1.64 16.38
N TYR A 80 7.83 -0.75 17.35
CA TYR A 80 6.99 0.44 17.23
C TYR A 80 7.78 1.74 17.22
N VAL A 81 9.06 1.75 17.58
CA VAL A 81 9.83 2.99 17.77
C VAL A 81 11.07 3.04 16.87
N SER A 82 12.00 2.12 17.09
CA SER A 82 13.28 2.12 16.38
C SER A 82 14.05 0.81 16.59
N ALA A 83 14.72 0.34 15.55
CA ALA A 83 15.73 -0.71 15.64
C ALA A 83 16.96 -0.29 16.47
N PHE A 84 17.12 1.01 16.77
CA PHE A 84 18.24 1.56 17.54
C PHE A 84 17.86 1.94 18.98
N GLY A 85 16.69 1.50 19.45
CA GLY A 85 16.16 1.79 20.77
C GLY A 85 15.45 3.15 20.89
N ALA A 86 14.79 3.36 22.04
CA ALA A 86 14.11 4.61 22.36
C ALA A 86 15.12 5.70 22.72
N ARG A 87 14.85 6.96 22.32
CA ARG A 87 15.69 8.12 22.61
C ARG A 87 14.83 9.35 22.87
N ALA A 88 15.32 10.30 23.65
CA ALA A 88 14.56 11.50 23.99
C ALA A 88 14.12 12.30 22.75
N MET A 89 14.95 12.29 21.71
CA MET A 89 14.68 12.98 20.44
C MET A 89 13.59 12.34 19.56
N ILE A 90 13.04 11.18 19.93
CA ILE A 90 11.93 10.53 19.21
C ILE A 90 10.67 10.40 20.06
N VAL A 91 10.71 10.91 21.31
CA VAL A 91 9.48 11.11 22.10
C VAL A 91 8.66 12.20 21.44
N GLY A 92 7.37 11.95 21.23
CA GLY A 92 6.49 12.83 20.44
C GLY A 92 6.15 12.26 19.06
N THR A 93 6.88 11.24 18.60
CA THR A 93 6.61 10.60 17.30
C THR A 93 5.19 10.05 17.23
N PRO A 94 4.43 10.31 16.16
CA PRO A 94 3.13 9.65 15.96
C PRO A 94 3.30 8.22 15.42
N TYR A 95 2.30 7.37 15.65
CA TYR A 95 2.12 6.19 14.81
C TYR A 95 1.95 6.64 13.36
N PRO A 96 2.68 6.01 12.42
CA PRO A 96 2.67 6.44 11.05
C PRO A 96 1.32 6.17 10.39
N GLY A 97 0.78 7.19 9.72
CA GLY A 97 -0.46 7.02 9.00
C GLY A 97 -0.90 8.23 8.20
N THR A 98 -2.07 8.10 7.61
CA THR A 98 -2.70 9.09 6.75
C THR A 98 -4.17 9.21 7.11
N PHE A 99 -4.62 10.45 7.25
CA PHE A 99 -6.04 10.79 7.37
C PHE A 99 -6.53 11.35 6.04
N MET A 100 -7.68 10.86 5.58
CA MET A 100 -8.45 11.56 4.55
C MET A 100 -9.47 12.45 5.25
N VAL A 101 -9.51 13.72 4.84
CA VAL A 101 -10.36 14.74 5.44
C VAL A 101 -11.21 15.39 4.36
N ASP A 102 -12.50 15.55 4.60
CA ASP A 102 -13.41 16.24 3.67
C ASP A 102 -13.32 17.77 3.77
N GLY A 103 -14.07 18.47 2.92
CA GLY A 103 -14.11 19.94 2.89
C GLY A 103 -14.70 20.58 4.15
N ASP A 104 -15.38 19.82 5.00
CA ASP A 104 -15.92 20.26 6.30
C ASP A 104 -14.95 19.97 7.46
N GLY A 105 -13.78 19.41 7.18
CA GLY A 105 -12.77 19.08 8.19
C GLY A 105 -13.04 17.75 8.92
N LYS A 106 -13.89 16.87 8.40
CA LYS A 106 -14.16 15.56 9.02
C LYS A 106 -13.28 14.47 8.42
N VAL A 107 -12.77 13.60 9.29
CA VAL A 107 -12.03 12.40 8.88
C VAL A 107 -12.97 11.40 8.22
N THR A 108 -12.77 11.11 6.94
CA THR A 108 -13.55 10.14 6.16
C THR A 108 -12.89 8.77 6.10
N SER A 109 -11.56 8.69 6.22
CA SER A 109 -10.80 7.43 6.20
C SER A 109 -9.48 7.56 6.95
N ARG A 110 -8.97 6.42 7.44
CA ARG A 110 -7.74 6.31 8.23
C ARG A 110 -6.88 5.16 7.70
N PHE A 111 -5.60 5.41 7.46
CA PHE A 111 -4.63 4.41 7.00
C PHE A 111 -3.43 4.45 7.94
N PHE A 112 -3.36 3.51 8.89
CA PHE A 112 -2.32 3.47 9.92
C PHE A 112 -1.67 2.11 9.96
N GLU A 113 -0.37 2.09 10.24
CA GLU A 113 0.39 0.86 10.40
C GLU A 113 0.93 0.79 11.82
N GLU A 114 0.90 -0.40 12.41
CA GLU A 114 1.46 -0.62 13.74
C GLU A 114 2.99 -0.56 13.69
N PHE A 115 3.62 -1.24 12.72
CA PHE A 115 5.07 -1.33 12.61
C PHE A 115 5.66 0.01 12.13
N TYR A 116 6.63 0.56 12.89
CA TYR A 116 7.09 1.94 12.68
C TYR A 116 7.81 2.19 11.35
N ARG A 117 8.22 1.14 10.63
CA ARG A 117 8.82 1.28 9.29
C ARG A 117 7.79 1.11 8.19
N GLU A 118 6.61 0.56 8.50
CA GLU A 118 5.57 0.38 7.50
C GLU A 118 4.90 1.71 7.14
N ARG A 119 4.82 1.99 5.84
CA ARG A 119 4.25 3.23 5.31
C ARG A 119 3.37 2.91 4.12
N ASN A 120 2.08 3.26 4.22
CA ASN A 120 1.25 3.37 3.03
C ASN A 120 1.76 4.55 2.19
N THR A 121 2.01 4.31 0.91
CA THR A 121 2.27 5.38 -0.04
C THR A 121 0.98 6.13 -0.35
N THR A 122 1.10 7.39 -0.77
CA THR A 122 -0.08 8.18 -1.12
C THR A 122 -0.81 7.54 -2.29
N THR A 123 -0.05 7.08 -3.28
CA THR A 123 -0.58 6.34 -4.42
C THR A 123 -1.35 5.08 -3.99
N ASN A 124 -0.85 4.32 -3.00
CA ASN A 124 -1.57 3.15 -2.47
C ASN A 124 -2.89 3.55 -1.80
N VAL A 125 -2.89 4.63 -1.01
CA VAL A 125 -4.11 5.17 -0.38
C VAL A 125 -5.14 5.56 -1.43
N MET A 126 -4.72 6.26 -2.48
CA MET A 126 -5.59 6.68 -3.58
C MET A 126 -6.25 5.50 -4.29
N LEU A 127 -5.48 4.45 -4.59
CA LEU A 127 -6.01 3.23 -5.20
C LEU A 127 -7.01 2.52 -4.29
N LYS A 128 -6.75 2.42 -2.99
CA LYS A 128 -7.69 1.85 -2.01
C LYS A 128 -9.01 2.63 -1.94
N LEU A 129 -8.97 3.93 -2.23
CA LEU A 129 -10.16 4.80 -2.28
C LEU A 129 -10.88 4.75 -3.64
N GLY A 130 -10.42 3.92 -4.59
CA GLY A 130 -10.99 3.81 -5.93
C GLY A 130 -10.70 5.02 -6.82
N MET A 131 -9.78 5.89 -6.40
CA MET A 131 -9.35 7.03 -7.21
C MET A 131 -8.26 6.55 -8.16
N GLY A 132 -8.66 6.33 -9.42
CA GLY A 132 -7.78 5.84 -10.47
C GLY A 132 -6.58 6.77 -10.67
N LEU A 133 -5.38 6.20 -10.62
CA LEU A 133 -4.15 6.87 -11.02
C LEU A 133 -3.73 6.34 -12.38
N SER A 134 -3.19 7.21 -13.23
CA SER A 134 -2.68 6.80 -14.54
C SER A 134 -1.38 6.02 -14.33
N PRO A 135 -1.32 4.72 -14.68
CA PRO A 135 -0.14 3.93 -14.39
C PRO A 135 1.02 4.32 -15.31
N ILE A 136 2.19 4.52 -14.71
CA ILE A 136 3.43 4.86 -15.43
C ILE A 136 4.05 3.61 -16.08
N ALA A 137 3.89 2.45 -15.43
CA ALA A 137 4.33 1.14 -15.92
C ALA A 137 3.17 0.15 -15.79
N ALA A 138 2.70 -0.42 -16.90
CA ALA A 138 1.59 -1.34 -16.91
C ALA A 138 1.82 -2.52 -17.85
N VAL A 139 1.42 -3.71 -17.39
CA VAL A 139 1.23 -4.90 -18.23
C VAL A 139 -0.21 -4.88 -18.72
N GLN A 140 -0.39 -4.85 -20.04
CA GLN A 140 -1.71 -4.88 -20.66
C GLN A 140 -1.89 -6.18 -21.43
N GLY A 141 -3.11 -6.70 -21.40
CA GLY A 141 -3.46 -7.88 -22.17
C GLY A 141 -4.94 -7.91 -22.54
N GLU A 142 -5.21 -8.58 -23.65
CA GLU A 142 -6.55 -8.87 -24.14
C GLU A 142 -6.61 -10.36 -24.46
N THR A 143 -7.62 -11.03 -23.91
CA THR A 143 -7.94 -12.42 -24.24
C THR A 143 -9.31 -12.48 -24.89
N ALA A 144 -9.76 -13.69 -25.25
CA ALA A 144 -11.14 -13.89 -25.68
C ALA A 144 -12.16 -13.61 -24.56
N HIS A 145 -11.73 -13.59 -23.29
CA HIS A 145 -12.61 -13.49 -22.14
C HIS A 145 -12.62 -12.11 -21.49
N LEU A 146 -11.49 -11.39 -21.50
CA LEU A 146 -11.36 -10.12 -20.79
C LEU A 146 -10.22 -9.26 -21.34
N LYS A 147 -10.30 -7.97 -21.04
CA LYS A 147 -9.18 -7.02 -21.12
C LYS A 147 -8.67 -6.76 -19.71
N PHE A 148 -7.36 -6.64 -19.55
CA PHE A 148 -6.79 -6.26 -18.27
C PHE A 148 -5.64 -5.28 -18.41
N THR A 149 -5.44 -4.49 -17.36
CA THR A 149 -4.26 -3.65 -17.14
C THR A 149 -3.79 -3.89 -15.71
N ALA A 150 -2.57 -4.40 -15.56
CA ALA A 150 -1.94 -4.65 -14.27
C ALA A 150 -0.76 -3.70 -14.07
N TYR A 151 -0.62 -3.10 -12.89
CA TYR A 151 0.42 -2.10 -12.62
C TYR A 151 0.74 -2.00 -11.14
N PRO A 152 2.00 -1.70 -10.77
CA PRO A 152 2.31 -1.30 -9.41
C PRO A 152 1.80 0.11 -9.17
N SER A 153 1.35 0.37 -7.94
CA SER A 153 1.00 1.71 -7.47
C SER A 153 2.23 2.62 -7.51
N ASN A 154 3.40 2.09 -7.17
CA ASN A 154 4.62 2.86 -7.06
C ASN A 154 5.66 2.39 -8.07
N THR A 155 6.39 3.33 -8.67
CA THR A 155 7.54 3.03 -9.52
C THR A 155 8.83 2.86 -8.73
N SER A 156 8.91 3.40 -7.52
CA SER A 156 10.01 3.19 -6.58
C SER A 156 9.49 2.87 -5.18
N VAL A 157 10.23 2.03 -4.45
CA VAL A 157 9.92 1.58 -3.09
C VAL A 157 11.17 1.55 -2.22
N THR A 158 10.99 1.65 -0.91
CA THR A 158 12.06 1.52 0.09
C THR A 158 11.66 0.53 1.20
N VAL A 159 12.56 0.26 2.13
CA VAL A 159 12.30 -0.53 3.36
C VAL A 159 10.96 -0.12 4.02
N GLY A 160 10.09 -1.10 4.29
CA GLY A 160 8.79 -0.85 4.92
C GLY A 160 7.72 -0.21 4.02
N THR A 161 8.00 0.05 2.75
CA THR A 161 6.96 0.56 1.83
C THR A 161 5.84 -0.47 1.67
N ARG A 162 4.60 -0.05 1.91
CA ARG A 162 3.38 -0.80 1.63
C ARG A 162 2.73 -0.22 0.37
N PHE A 163 2.69 -1.03 -0.68
CA PHE A 163 2.21 -0.64 -2.00
C PHE A 163 1.29 -1.72 -2.59
N SER A 164 0.54 -1.41 -3.64
CA SER A 164 -0.36 -2.36 -4.30
C SER A 164 0.12 -2.69 -5.71
N LEU A 165 -0.11 -3.93 -6.12
CA LEU A 165 -0.26 -4.29 -7.52
C LEU A 165 -1.76 -4.24 -7.84
N ALA A 166 -2.16 -3.29 -8.67
CA ALA A 166 -3.54 -3.15 -9.11
C ALA A 166 -3.77 -3.97 -10.38
N LEU A 167 -4.95 -4.57 -10.49
CA LEU A 167 -5.45 -5.22 -11.70
C LEU A 167 -6.80 -4.64 -12.06
N ASP A 168 -6.84 -3.82 -13.10
CA ASP A 168 -8.08 -3.38 -13.72
C ASP A 168 -8.53 -4.43 -14.74
N VAL A 169 -9.76 -4.92 -14.60
CA VAL A 169 -10.32 -5.96 -15.48
C VAL A 169 -11.61 -5.44 -16.10
N THR A 170 -11.76 -5.68 -17.39
CA THR A 170 -13.04 -5.52 -18.11
C THR A 170 -13.37 -6.85 -18.76
N PRO A 171 -14.33 -7.62 -18.21
CA PRO A 171 -14.86 -8.81 -18.86
C PRO A 171 -15.36 -8.50 -20.28
N GLY A 172 -15.23 -9.47 -21.17
CA GLY A 172 -15.77 -9.39 -22.53
C GLY A 172 -17.30 -9.40 -22.53
N PRO A 173 -17.95 -9.06 -23.66
CA PRO A 173 -19.41 -9.13 -23.76
C PRO A 173 -19.94 -10.52 -23.41
N ASN A 174 -20.96 -10.57 -22.55
CA ASN A 174 -21.56 -11.80 -22.02
C ASN A 174 -20.59 -12.74 -21.30
N MET A 175 -19.43 -12.24 -20.87
CA MET A 175 -18.45 -13.01 -20.11
C MET A 175 -18.49 -12.61 -18.64
N HIS A 176 -18.26 -13.57 -17.76
CA HIS A 176 -18.02 -13.31 -16.35
C HIS A 176 -16.78 -14.05 -15.87
N VAL A 177 -16.15 -13.51 -14.84
CA VAL A 177 -15.03 -14.15 -14.12
C VAL A 177 -15.39 -14.38 -12.67
N TYR A 178 -14.82 -15.41 -12.07
CA TYR A 178 -15.20 -15.84 -10.73
C TYR A 178 -14.60 -14.97 -9.64
N ALA A 179 -15.44 -14.63 -8.65
CA ALA A 179 -15.10 -13.87 -7.46
C ALA A 179 -14.95 -14.80 -6.22
N PRO A 180 -14.40 -14.32 -5.09
CA PRO A 180 -14.25 -15.13 -3.88
C PRO A 180 -15.55 -15.81 -3.43
N GLY A 181 -15.45 -17.08 -3.05
CA GLY A 181 -16.55 -17.98 -2.72
C GLY A 181 -16.89 -18.97 -3.85
N ALA A 182 -16.49 -18.70 -5.10
CA ALA A 182 -16.71 -19.62 -6.21
C ALA A 182 -15.81 -20.88 -6.15
N GLU A 183 -14.68 -20.80 -5.44
CA GLU A 183 -13.76 -21.90 -5.19
C GLU A 183 -14.41 -23.07 -4.42
N GLU A 184 -15.45 -22.80 -3.63
CA GLU A 184 -16.24 -23.83 -2.95
C GLU A 184 -16.92 -24.80 -3.94
N LYS A 185 -17.11 -24.33 -5.18
CA LYS A 185 -17.68 -25.11 -6.28
C LYS A 185 -16.64 -25.57 -7.30
N GLY A 186 -15.36 -25.35 -7.00
CA GLY A 186 -14.24 -25.80 -7.84
C GLY A 186 -13.84 -24.82 -8.94
N TYR A 187 -14.38 -23.60 -8.95
CA TYR A 187 -14.00 -22.58 -9.92
C TYR A 187 -12.71 -21.85 -9.52
N ARG A 188 -11.97 -21.34 -10.50
CA ARG A 188 -10.79 -20.51 -10.27
C ARG A 188 -11.17 -19.03 -10.19
N VAL A 189 -11.10 -18.48 -8.98
CA VAL A 189 -11.20 -17.05 -8.72
C VAL A 189 -10.09 -16.28 -9.43
N ILE A 190 -10.44 -15.13 -10.02
CA ILE A 190 -9.46 -14.26 -10.66
C ILE A 190 -8.51 -13.66 -9.62
N GLY A 191 -7.20 -13.76 -9.82
CA GLY A 191 -6.23 -13.18 -8.91
C GLY A 191 -4.79 -13.35 -9.39
N PHE A 192 -3.88 -12.66 -8.70
CA PHE A 192 -2.46 -12.90 -8.91
C PHE A 192 -2.00 -14.13 -8.12
N ASN A 193 -1.10 -14.90 -8.74
CA ASN A 193 -0.31 -15.94 -8.11
C ASN A 193 1.16 -15.54 -8.28
N LEU A 194 1.69 -14.85 -7.28
CA LEU A 194 3.01 -14.23 -7.33
C LEU A 194 4.06 -15.12 -6.65
N ASP A 195 5.26 -15.11 -7.20
CA ASP A 195 6.42 -15.71 -6.54
C ASP A 195 6.76 -14.91 -5.28
N GLN A 196 6.97 -15.60 -4.16
CA GLN A 196 7.28 -14.96 -2.88
C GLN A 196 8.70 -14.34 -2.92
N PRO A 197 8.83 -13.00 -2.84
CA PRO A 197 10.14 -12.36 -2.80
C PRO A 197 10.83 -12.55 -1.45
N GLU A 198 12.16 -12.48 -1.42
CA GLU A 198 12.95 -12.59 -0.18
C GLU A 198 12.79 -11.34 0.73
N ILE A 199 12.60 -10.18 0.12
CA ILE A 199 12.67 -8.86 0.80
C ILE A 199 11.32 -8.20 1.01
N ALA A 200 10.22 -8.89 0.73
CA ALA A 200 8.88 -8.38 0.91
C ALA A 200 7.92 -9.52 1.25
N ARG A 201 6.76 -9.18 1.79
CA ARG A 201 5.65 -10.12 1.97
C ARG A 201 4.48 -9.71 1.07
N ILE A 202 3.73 -10.72 0.64
CA ILE A 202 2.53 -10.55 -0.17
C ILE A 202 1.33 -10.74 0.75
N GLU A 203 0.47 -9.74 0.82
CA GLU A 203 -0.75 -9.77 1.65
C GLU A 203 -1.88 -10.51 0.93
N PRO A 204 -3.05 -10.74 1.55
CA PRO A 204 -4.22 -11.22 0.83
C PRO A 204 -4.71 -10.21 -0.21
N VAL A 205 -5.28 -10.71 -1.32
CA VAL A 205 -5.93 -9.86 -2.34
C VAL A 205 -7.17 -9.20 -1.75
N SER A 206 -7.32 -7.90 -1.99
CA SER A 206 -8.54 -7.14 -1.74
C SER A 206 -9.43 -7.17 -2.98
N TYR A 207 -10.63 -7.70 -2.79
CA TYR A 207 -11.65 -7.85 -3.82
C TYR A 207 -12.79 -6.84 -3.61
N PRO A 208 -13.34 -6.24 -4.68
CA PRO A 208 -14.57 -5.46 -4.59
C PRO A 208 -15.78 -6.38 -4.36
N GLU A 209 -16.92 -5.80 -3.97
CA GLU A 209 -18.17 -6.54 -3.87
C GLU A 209 -18.52 -7.20 -5.21
N SER A 210 -18.98 -8.46 -5.13
CA SER A 210 -19.34 -9.27 -6.29
C SER A 210 -20.85 -9.46 -6.40
N GLU A 211 -21.29 -9.90 -7.58
CA GLU A 211 -22.68 -10.25 -7.84
C GLU A 211 -22.87 -11.76 -7.76
N ILE A 212 -24.04 -12.22 -7.30
CA ILE A 212 -24.40 -13.63 -7.38
C ILE A 212 -25.06 -13.89 -8.74
N TYR A 213 -24.41 -14.71 -9.55
CA TYR A 213 -24.91 -15.16 -10.84
C TYR A 213 -25.54 -16.55 -10.73
N TYR A 214 -26.71 -16.72 -11.35
CA TYR A 214 -27.37 -18.01 -11.50
C TYR A 214 -26.95 -18.66 -12.81
N PHE A 215 -26.14 -19.70 -12.72
CA PHE A 215 -25.71 -20.49 -13.87
C PHE A 215 -26.69 -21.64 -14.12
N GLU A 216 -27.66 -21.39 -15.00
CA GLU A 216 -28.74 -22.32 -15.35
C GLU A 216 -28.24 -23.72 -15.79
N PRO A 217 -27.17 -23.88 -16.60
CA PRO A 217 -26.71 -25.20 -17.04
C PRO A 217 -26.34 -26.17 -15.90
N LEU A 218 -25.90 -25.65 -14.75
CA LEU A 218 -25.54 -26.43 -13.56
C LEU A 218 -26.48 -26.21 -12.38
N ASP A 219 -27.57 -25.45 -12.58
CA ASP A 219 -28.54 -25.06 -11.56
C ASP A 219 -27.90 -24.52 -10.27
N GLU A 220 -27.01 -23.53 -10.43
CA GLU A 220 -26.18 -23.09 -9.32
C GLU A 220 -26.01 -21.58 -9.21
N HIS A 221 -25.76 -21.10 -7.99
CA HIS A 221 -25.50 -19.69 -7.71
C HIS A 221 -24.03 -19.49 -7.33
N VAL A 222 -23.33 -18.58 -8.01
CA VAL A 222 -21.89 -18.37 -7.87
C VAL A 222 -21.54 -16.89 -7.86
N PRO A 223 -20.58 -16.44 -7.03
CA PRO A 223 -20.14 -15.06 -7.03
C PRO A 223 -19.24 -14.77 -8.25
N VAL A 224 -19.54 -13.69 -8.97
CA VAL A 224 -18.87 -13.33 -10.22
C VAL A 224 -18.67 -11.82 -10.36
N TYR A 225 -17.82 -11.45 -11.31
CA TYR A 225 -17.72 -10.10 -11.87
C TYR A 225 -18.08 -10.13 -13.35
N GLN A 226 -19.08 -9.31 -13.71
CA GLN A 226 -19.58 -9.13 -15.08
C GLN A 226 -19.25 -7.73 -15.64
N GLU A 227 -19.16 -6.74 -14.76
CA GLU A 227 -18.78 -5.37 -15.12
C GLU A 227 -17.29 -5.12 -14.91
N LYS A 228 -16.82 -3.91 -15.25
CA LYS A 228 -15.44 -3.50 -14.97
C LYS A 228 -15.21 -3.45 -13.45
N PHE A 229 -14.09 -4.00 -13.00
CA PHE A 229 -13.69 -3.99 -11.60
C PHE A 229 -12.17 -3.86 -11.44
N THR A 230 -11.74 -3.60 -10.23
CA THR A 230 -10.32 -3.53 -9.85
C THR A 230 -10.09 -4.39 -8.61
N ILE A 231 -9.06 -5.24 -8.64
CA ILE A 231 -8.56 -5.93 -7.44
C ILE A 231 -7.18 -5.38 -7.07
N LEU A 232 -6.86 -5.44 -5.78
CA LEU A 232 -5.58 -4.94 -5.25
C LEU A 232 -4.84 -6.06 -4.52
N GLN A 233 -3.60 -6.31 -4.91
CA GLN A 233 -2.69 -7.23 -4.24
C GLN A 233 -1.61 -6.42 -3.53
N GLU A 234 -1.72 -6.29 -2.20
CA GLU A 234 -0.73 -5.54 -1.44
C GLU A 234 0.59 -6.30 -1.29
N VAL A 235 1.68 -5.55 -1.36
CA VAL A 235 3.05 -6.01 -1.11
C VAL A 235 3.66 -5.07 -0.08
N VAL A 236 4.27 -5.64 0.97
CA VAL A 236 4.93 -4.88 2.02
C VAL A 236 6.42 -5.23 2.03
N MET A 237 7.25 -4.24 1.73
CA MET A 237 8.70 -4.36 1.80
C MET A 237 9.12 -4.62 3.26
N ASN A 238 9.95 -5.62 3.49
CA ASN A 238 10.43 -5.93 4.82
C ASN A 238 11.24 -4.75 5.38
N GLY A 239 11.01 -4.43 6.65
CA GLY A 239 11.70 -3.35 7.36
C GLY A 239 12.83 -3.85 8.25
N ASP A 240 13.41 -5.01 7.98
CA ASP A 240 14.54 -5.54 8.76
C ASP A 240 15.90 -5.20 8.12
N ALA A 241 16.99 -5.50 8.84
CA ALA A 241 18.35 -5.23 8.38
C ALA A 241 18.75 -6.08 7.17
N ARG A 242 18.17 -7.27 7.01
CA ARG A 242 18.46 -8.18 5.89
C ARG A 242 17.89 -7.62 4.60
N ALA A 243 16.64 -7.16 4.62
CA ALA A 243 16.01 -6.50 3.49
C ALA A 243 16.77 -5.24 3.06
N GLU A 244 17.22 -4.44 4.03
CA GLU A 244 18.03 -3.24 3.78
C GLU A 244 19.38 -3.57 3.14
N GLU A 245 20.07 -4.62 3.62
CA GLU A 245 21.31 -5.10 3.03
C GLU A 245 21.10 -5.53 1.57
N VAL A 246 20.07 -6.33 1.28
CA VAL A 246 19.76 -6.76 -0.09
C VAL A 246 19.46 -5.57 -0.98
N MET A 247 18.61 -4.63 -0.53
CA MET A 247 18.26 -3.44 -1.30
C MET A 247 19.47 -2.55 -1.58
N SER A 248 20.47 -2.51 -0.69
CA SER A 248 21.70 -1.74 -0.94
C SER A 248 22.55 -2.29 -2.10
N THR A 249 22.28 -3.52 -2.55
CA THR A 249 22.99 -4.20 -3.64
C THR A 249 22.20 -4.31 -4.93
N LEU A 250 20.92 -3.92 -4.93
CA LEU A 250 20.00 -4.04 -6.05
C LEU A 250 19.42 -2.67 -6.41
N ASP A 251 19.40 -2.34 -7.69
CA ASP A 251 18.79 -1.09 -8.17
C ASP A 251 17.25 -1.21 -8.26
N ALA A 252 16.74 -2.41 -8.46
CA ALA A 252 15.30 -2.66 -8.64
C ALA A 252 14.89 -4.06 -8.15
N LEU A 253 13.63 -4.18 -7.74
CA LEU A 253 12.95 -5.43 -7.44
C LEU A 253 12.02 -5.79 -8.61
N THR A 254 12.14 -7.02 -9.09
CA THR A 254 11.18 -7.58 -10.06
C THR A 254 10.29 -8.62 -9.38
N LEU A 255 8.99 -8.38 -9.41
CA LEU A 255 7.95 -9.30 -8.94
C LEU A 255 7.39 -10.07 -10.13
N THR A 256 7.51 -11.39 -10.11
CA THR A 256 7.02 -12.29 -11.16
C THR A 256 5.89 -13.17 -10.66
N GLY A 257 5.08 -13.66 -11.59
CA GLY A 257 4.01 -14.61 -11.28
C GLY A 257 3.06 -14.80 -12.45
N THR A 258 1.83 -15.20 -12.14
CA THR A 258 0.75 -15.30 -13.12
C THR A 258 -0.51 -14.58 -12.66
N LEU A 259 -1.26 -14.06 -13.62
CA LEU A 259 -2.68 -13.76 -13.47
C LEU A 259 -3.46 -15.05 -13.78
N ASP A 260 -4.04 -15.64 -12.74
CA ASP A 260 -4.84 -16.85 -12.83
C ASP A 260 -6.32 -16.47 -12.79
N TYR A 261 -7.12 -17.04 -13.69
CA TYR A 261 -8.57 -16.85 -13.68
C TYR A 261 -9.30 -17.96 -14.42
N GLN A 262 -10.59 -18.08 -14.17
CA GLN A 262 -11.51 -18.81 -15.03
C GLN A 262 -12.67 -17.91 -15.42
N ALA A 263 -13.15 -18.08 -16.64
CA ALA A 263 -14.25 -17.32 -17.20
C ALA A 263 -15.32 -18.28 -17.74
N CYS A 264 -16.56 -17.82 -17.75
CA CYS A 264 -17.66 -18.49 -18.43
C CYS A 264 -18.50 -17.46 -19.19
N ASP A 265 -19.14 -17.93 -20.25
CA ASP A 265 -20.27 -17.23 -20.84
C ASP A 265 -21.59 -17.77 -20.24
N ASP A 266 -22.72 -17.49 -20.88
CA ASP A 266 -24.04 -17.96 -20.43
C ASP A 266 -24.27 -19.47 -20.66
N ALA A 267 -23.44 -20.13 -21.45
CA ALA A 267 -23.63 -21.51 -21.85
C ALA A 267 -22.53 -22.47 -21.36
N ILE A 268 -21.28 -22.01 -21.33
CA ILE A 268 -20.11 -22.83 -21.06
C ILE A 268 -19.11 -22.14 -20.13
N CYS A 269 -18.48 -22.95 -19.31
CA CYS A 269 -17.31 -22.55 -18.54
C CYS A 269 -16.02 -22.99 -19.24
N PHE A 270 -15.15 -22.02 -19.52
CA PHE A 270 -13.88 -22.25 -20.17
C PHE A 270 -12.87 -22.84 -19.18
N LEU A 271 -11.79 -23.44 -19.71
CA LEU A 271 -10.69 -23.92 -18.88
C LEU A 271 -9.99 -22.73 -18.19
N PRO A 272 -9.50 -22.91 -16.95
CA PRO A 272 -8.69 -21.90 -16.28
C PRO A 272 -7.51 -21.43 -17.15
N GLN A 273 -7.25 -20.14 -17.09
CA GLN A 273 -6.17 -19.46 -17.79
C GLN A 273 -5.13 -18.98 -16.77
N SER A 274 -3.86 -19.00 -17.19
CA SER A 274 -2.73 -18.47 -16.42
C SER A 274 -1.85 -17.63 -17.36
N ILE A 275 -1.81 -16.32 -17.12
CA ILE A 275 -1.06 -15.36 -17.95
C ILE A 275 0.15 -14.88 -17.17
N PRO A 276 1.39 -15.00 -17.67
CA PRO A 276 2.56 -14.52 -16.96
C PRO A 276 2.52 -12.99 -16.80
N VAL A 277 2.86 -12.52 -15.60
CA VAL A 277 2.98 -11.10 -15.27
C VAL A 277 4.33 -10.82 -14.63
N SER A 278 4.85 -9.61 -14.85
CA SER A 278 6.10 -9.15 -14.29
C SER A 278 6.03 -7.65 -14.02
N PHE A 279 6.43 -7.23 -12.83
CA PHE A 279 6.44 -5.84 -12.39
C PHE A 279 7.83 -5.49 -11.88
N THR A 280 8.39 -4.38 -12.36
CA THR A 280 9.67 -3.88 -11.87
C THR A 280 9.44 -2.57 -11.13
N VAL A 281 9.94 -2.49 -9.90
CA VAL A 281 9.95 -1.28 -9.07
C VAL A 281 11.38 -0.95 -8.67
N ASP A 282 11.76 0.31 -8.78
CA ASP A 282 13.08 0.80 -8.37
C ASP A 282 13.21 0.73 -6.84
N LEU A 283 14.43 0.47 -6.37
CA LEU A 283 14.74 0.40 -4.94
C LEU A 283 15.47 1.67 -4.50
N GLU A 284 14.90 2.37 -3.54
CA GLU A 284 15.48 3.58 -2.95
C GLU A 284 15.91 3.34 -1.50
N MET A 285 17.03 3.94 -1.09
CA MET A 285 17.49 3.90 0.30
C MET A 285 16.89 5.05 1.12
N PRO A 286 16.55 4.83 2.40
CA PRO A 286 15.97 5.86 3.24
C PRO A 286 16.96 7.03 3.50
N ASP A 287 16.45 8.26 3.60
CA ASP A 287 17.25 9.41 4.00
C ASP A 287 17.75 9.23 5.44
N ARG A 288 19.07 9.22 5.63
CA ARG A 288 19.70 9.21 6.96
C ARG A 288 20.43 10.51 7.28
N GLN A 289 20.38 11.50 6.38
CA GLN A 289 20.98 12.80 6.61
C GLN A 289 20.17 13.58 7.63
N ARG A 290 20.81 13.91 8.75
CA ARG A 290 20.24 14.79 9.77
C ARG A 290 20.27 16.23 9.29
N ALA A 291 19.28 17.02 9.71
CA ALA A 291 19.30 18.46 9.51
C ALA A 291 20.55 19.07 10.13
N ASN A 292 21.17 20.02 9.42
CA ASN A 292 22.29 20.78 9.96
C ASN A 292 21.76 21.69 11.06
N ARG A 293 22.25 21.49 12.29
CA ARG A 293 21.98 22.40 13.42
C ARG A 293 23.00 23.52 13.46
#